data_AF-A0A973B3F1-F1
#
_entry.id   AF-A0A973B3F1-F1
#
_cell.length_a   1.000
_cell.length_b   1.000
_cell.length_c   1.000
_cell.angle_alpha   90.00
_cell.angle_beta   90.00
_cell.angle_gamma   90.00
#
_symmetry.space_group_name_H-M   'P 1'
#
loop_
_entity.id
_entity.type
_entity.pdbx_description
1 polymer ?
#
loop_
_entity_poly.entity_id
_entity_poly.type
_entity_poly.pdbx_seq_one_letter_code
_entity_poly.pdbx_strand_id
1 'polypeptide(L)'
;MGELFGVIQQDLRGNVIRRISLFTGESEPKVEQLIPVWEAIILGGLLKLIRNRIRFNALYNFILQKPIPRVAIEELQAGNATKLQLEEISQYGEGLIGILIPDKKSAIAMLISRELGCKSSSFLKGLSVVFGLYGFKLKEEDYDSLKDWKSYAEFFIIKKGDFSILCPSNLRFAISDILLLSDVLKLDPEALVYLTEDPERDEAKSKSSLFNQKNLIYIVITIILSGFTIWYTLFKPASEPEISADLEEVIPIDSLNKLNDSLTKAVLDSNRIKNDSLFTLNWPDGTQYVVPKKSILVDLHAYLMDSTQTSPLELISQELFFDENTDLLVKPTDYLFKQLSIQMNKSKIVDVQIAAISSKDDKSSFKRGFIIKNRLVGEGLSFKKISVQASVESANGQANSRVKFIFSKRNLLK
;
A
#
# COMPACT_ATOMS: atom_id res chain seq x y z
N MET A 1 -19.80 -16.09 25.31
CA MET A 1 -20.11 -16.12 23.86
C MET A 1 -20.39 -14.69 23.45
N GLY A 2 -19.59 -14.14 22.54
CA GLY A 2 -19.74 -12.75 22.10
C GLY A 2 -20.97 -12.56 21.22
N GLU A 3 -21.45 -11.33 21.13
CA GLU A 3 -22.49 -10.93 20.20
C GLU A 3 -22.03 -11.16 18.75
N LEU A 4 -22.88 -11.82 17.95
CA LEU A 4 -22.65 -12.09 16.53
C LEU A 4 -22.42 -10.77 15.80
N PHE A 5 -21.43 -10.73 14.91
CA PHE A 5 -21.23 -9.56 14.05
C PHE A 5 -22.52 -9.22 13.28
N GLY A 6 -23.01 -7.99 13.50
CA GLY A 6 -24.20 -7.46 12.87
C GLY A 6 -24.10 -5.95 12.71
N VAL A 7 -24.55 -5.46 11.55
CA VAL A 7 -24.50 -4.05 11.17
C VAL A 7 -25.82 -3.34 11.49
N ILE A 8 -26.94 -4.05 11.32
CA ILE A 8 -28.29 -3.50 11.49
C ILE A 8 -28.88 -4.06 12.78
N GLN A 9 -29.28 -3.18 13.71
CA GLN A 9 -29.94 -3.57 14.95
C GLN A 9 -31.28 -4.27 14.65
N GLN A 10 -31.63 -5.29 15.44
CA GLN A 10 -32.76 -6.19 15.14
C GLN A 10 -34.12 -5.46 15.07
N ASP A 11 -34.31 -4.49 15.95
CA ASP A 11 -35.50 -3.63 16.04
C ASP A 11 -35.66 -2.69 14.84
N LEU A 12 -34.55 -2.25 14.24
CA LEU A 12 -34.54 -1.35 13.07
C LEU A 12 -34.54 -2.11 11.73
N ARG A 13 -34.34 -3.43 11.77
CA ARG A 13 -34.10 -4.27 10.58
C ARG A 13 -35.22 -4.20 9.55
N GLY A 14 -36.49 -4.20 9.97
CA GLY A 14 -37.64 -4.13 9.07
C GLY A 14 -37.69 -2.84 8.25
N ASN A 15 -37.45 -1.70 8.90
CA ASN A 15 -37.41 -0.39 8.25
C ASN A 15 -36.29 -0.30 7.21
N VAL A 16 -35.11 -0.81 7.57
CA VAL A 16 -33.94 -0.82 6.68
C VAL A 16 -34.17 -1.73 5.48
N ILE A 17 -34.71 -2.95 5.68
CA ILE A 17 -35.04 -3.89 4.59
C ILE A 17 -35.99 -3.24 3.58
N ARG A 18 -37.08 -2.66 4.06
CA ARG A 18 -38.08 -2.00 3.22
C ARG A 18 -37.47 -0.88 2.37
N ARG A 19 -36.65 -0.02 2.97
CA ARG A 19 -36.01 1.10 2.25
C ARG A 19 -34.94 0.64 1.27
N ILE A 20 -34.14 -0.35 1.62
CA ILE A 20 -33.14 -0.94 0.71
C ILE A 20 -33.83 -1.66 -0.46
N SER A 21 -34.94 -2.37 -0.21
CA SER A 21 -35.75 -3.00 -1.26
C SER A 21 -36.19 -1.99 -2.32
N LEU A 22 -36.79 -0.88 -1.88
CA LEU A 22 -37.21 0.19 -2.80
C LEU A 22 -36.04 0.81 -3.58
N PHE A 23 -34.87 0.95 -2.95
CA PHE A 23 -33.70 1.57 -3.57
C PHE A 23 -32.98 0.65 -4.58
N THR A 24 -32.91 -0.64 -4.27
CA THR A 24 -32.25 -1.65 -5.09
C THR A 24 -33.15 -2.23 -6.18
N GLY A 25 -34.47 -2.14 -6.00
CA GLY A 25 -35.47 -2.77 -6.86
C GLY A 25 -35.61 -4.28 -6.65
N GLU A 26 -35.02 -4.83 -5.58
CA GLU A 26 -35.15 -6.24 -5.18
C GLU A 26 -36.29 -6.37 -4.15
N SER A 27 -36.92 -7.55 -4.04
CA SER A 27 -38.00 -7.76 -3.07
C SER A 27 -37.48 -7.77 -1.63
N GLU A 28 -38.33 -7.42 -0.66
CA GLU A 28 -37.96 -7.42 0.77
C GLU A 28 -37.40 -8.77 1.26
N PRO A 29 -38.00 -9.94 0.94
CA PRO A 29 -37.42 -11.24 1.32
C PRO A 29 -36.04 -11.47 0.69
N LYS A 30 -35.81 -10.90 -0.50
CA LYS A 30 -34.50 -11.00 -1.17
C LYS A 30 -33.45 -10.17 -0.45
N VAL A 31 -33.79 -8.94 -0.09
CA VAL A 31 -32.91 -8.07 0.70
C VAL A 31 -32.61 -8.69 2.05
N GLU A 32 -33.60 -9.29 2.71
CA GLU A 32 -33.42 -9.99 3.98
C GLU A 32 -32.41 -11.14 3.87
N GLN A 33 -32.47 -11.92 2.78
CA GLN A 33 -31.49 -12.96 2.45
C GLN A 33 -30.08 -12.39 2.19
N LEU A 34 -29.97 -11.19 1.61
CA LEU A 34 -28.71 -10.56 1.22
C LEU A 34 -27.98 -9.88 2.38
N ILE A 35 -28.68 -9.41 3.42
CA ILE A 35 -28.09 -8.77 4.60
C ILE A 35 -26.94 -9.59 5.21
N PRO A 36 -27.12 -10.85 5.63
CA PRO A 36 -26.03 -11.62 6.24
C PRO A 36 -24.85 -11.84 5.28
N VAL A 37 -25.11 -11.90 3.97
CA VAL A 37 -24.05 -11.97 2.95
C VAL A 37 -23.25 -10.67 2.89
N TRP A 38 -23.92 -9.52 2.92
CA TRP A 38 -23.28 -8.20 2.98
C TRP A 38 -22.44 -8.04 4.26
N GLU A 39 -22.99 -8.44 5.41
CA GLU A 39 -22.29 -8.42 6.70
C GLU A 39 -21.06 -9.34 6.68
N ALA A 40 -21.16 -10.54 6.11
CA ALA A 40 -20.02 -11.44 5.95
C ALA A 40 -18.91 -10.83 5.07
N ILE A 41 -19.27 -10.12 4.00
CA ILE A 41 -18.31 -9.44 3.12
C ILE A 41 -17.59 -8.31 3.86
N ILE A 42 -18.33 -7.52 4.65
CA ILE A 42 -17.75 -6.46 5.50
C ILE A 42 -16.77 -7.07 6.49
N LEU A 43 -17.21 -8.08 7.25
CA LEU A 43 -16.38 -8.78 8.22
C LEU A 43 -15.13 -9.41 7.58
N GLY A 44 -15.27 -10.04 6.42
CA GLY A 44 -14.14 -10.58 5.66
C GLY A 44 -13.12 -9.49 5.28
N GLY A 45 -13.61 -8.34 4.79
CA GLY A 45 -12.75 -7.18 4.50
C GLY A 45 -12.00 -6.68 5.73
N LEU A 46 -12.68 -6.59 6.88
CA LEU A 46 -12.10 -6.15 8.15
C LEU A 46 -11.05 -7.13 8.68
N LEU A 47 -11.34 -8.42 8.65
CA LEU A 47 -10.40 -9.47 9.01
C LEU A 47 -9.14 -9.40 8.14
N LYS A 48 -9.29 -9.10 6.85
CA LYS A 48 -8.13 -8.95 5.96
C LYS A 48 -7.21 -7.79 6.36
N LEU A 49 -7.75 -6.72 6.95
CA LEU A 49 -6.95 -5.59 7.45
C LEU A 49 -6.07 -5.95 8.65
N ILE A 50 -6.38 -7.02 9.38
CA ILE A 50 -5.55 -7.49 10.51
C ILE A 50 -4.11 -7.72 10.05
N ARG A 51 -3.87 -8.11 8.79
CA ARG A 51 -2.51 -8.29 8.24
C ARG A 51 -2.03 -7.12 7.38
N ASN A 52 -2.75 -6.00 7.38
CA ASN A 52 -2.47 -4.87 6.49
C ASN A 52 -2.59 -3.52 7.23
N ARG A 53 -1.50 -3.12 7.90
CA ARG A 53 -1.42 -1.86 8.66
C ARG A 53 -1.65 -0.62 7.78
N ILE A 54 -1.24 -0.64 6.51
CA ILE A 54 -1.43 0.47 5.58
C ILE A 54 -2.93 0.71 5.34
N ARG A 55 -3.68 -0.35 5.03
CA ARG A 55 -5.12 -0.23 4.79
C ARG A 55 -5.91 0.01 6.08
N PHE A 56 -5.45 -0.49 7.22
CA PHE A 56 -5.99 -0.10 8.52
C PHE A 56 -5.86 1.40 8.74
N ASN A 57 -4.68 1.99 8.51
CA ASN A 57 -4.48 3.44 8.63
C ASN A 57 -5.39 4.21 7.65
N ALA A 58 -5.60 3.69 6.44
CA ALA A 58 -6.55 4.27 5.49
C ALA A 58 -8.00 4.23 6.01
N LEU A 59 -8.43 3.12 6.62
CA LEU A 59 -9.74 3.01 7.26
C LEU A 59 -9.87 4.01 8.41
N TYR A 60 -8.89 4.05 9.32
CA TYR A 60 -8.86 4.98 10.45
C TYR A 60 -9.00 6.44 9.98
N ASN A 61 -8.15 6.85 9.01
CA ASN A 61 -8.19 8.19 8.45
C ASN A 61 -9.51 8.50 7.74
N PHE A 62 -10.09 7.53 7.02
CA PHE A 62 -11.38 7.70 6.37
C PHE A 62 -12.48 7.98 7.39
N ILE A 63 -12.57 7.19 8.46
CA ILE A 63 -13.56 7.35 9.53
C ILE A 63 -13.39 8.70 10.26
N LEU A 64 -12.13 9.13 10.47
CA LEU A 64 -11.82 10.41 11.11
C LEU A 64 -12.20 11.61 10.22
N GLN A 65 -11.78 11.60 8.95
CA GLN A 65 -11.81 12.78 8.08
C GLN A 65 -13.10 12.91 7.26
N LYS A 66 -13.78 11.80 6.94
CA LYS A 66 -14.99 11.86 6.12
C LYS A 66 -16.23 12.08 7.00
N PRO A 67 -17.08 13.07 6.66
CA PRO A 67 -18.32 13.28 7.39
C PRO A 67 -19.24 12.07 7.18
N ILE A 68 -19.76 11.54 8.28
CA ILE A 68 -20.78 10.49 8.21
C ILE A 68 -22.13 11.16 7.91
N PRO A 69 -22.92 10.63 6.97
CA PRO A 69 -24.26 11.14 6.69
C PRO A 69 -25.26 10.72 7.79
N ARG A 70 -25.05 11.22 9.02
CA ARG A 70 -25.78 10.83 10.24
C ARG A 70 -27.30 10.99 10.10
N VAL A 71 -27.73 12.14 9.61
CA VAL A 71 -29.17 12.44 9.39
C VAL A 71 -29.79 11.45 8.41
N ALA A 72 -29.10 11.15 7.31
CA ALA A 72 -29.61 10.18 6.32
C ALA A 72 -29.75 8.77 6.94
N ILE A 73 -28.81 8.37 7.79
CA ILE A 73 -28.81 7.07 8.46
C ILE A 73 -29.93 6.97 9.50
N GLU A 74 -30.11 8.01 10.32
CA GLU A 74 -31.19 8.08 11.31
C GLU A 74 -32.56 8.02 10.61
N GLU A 75 -32.74 8.73 9.49
CA GLU A 75 -33.95 8.66 8.66
C GLU A 75 -34.16 7.28 8.01
N LEU A 76 -33.08 6.57 7.66
CA LEU A 76 -33.16 5.21 7.15
C LEU A 76 -33.64 4.23 8.24
N GLN A 77 -33.08 4.36 9.45
CA GLN A 77 -33.46 3.58 10.62
C GLN A 77 -34.90 3.85 11.05
N ALA A 78 -35.35 5.11 10.97
CA ALA A 78 -36.75 5.51 11.19
C ALA A 78 -37.70 5.05 10.07
N GLY A 79 -37.17 4.48 8.98
CA GLY A 79 -37.98 4.03 7.85
C GLY A 79 -38.52 5.17 6.99
N ASN A 80 -37.93 6.36 7.07
CA ASN A 80 -38.35 7.59 6.39
C ASN A 80 -37.38 8.06 5.29
N ALA A 81 -36.21 7.44 5.17
CA ALA A 81 -35.18 7.84 4.20
C ALA A 81 -35.68 7.97 2.76
N THR A 82 -35.36 9.13 2.19
CA THR A 82 -35.53 9.43 0.78
C THR A 82 -34.47 8.75 -0.08
N LYS A 83 -34.71 8.70 -1.40
CA LYS A 83 -33.73 8.17 -2.36
C LYS A 83 -32.39 8.94 -2.31
N LEU A 84 -32.44 10.27 -2.16
CA LEU A 84 -31.24 11.12 -2.04
C LEU A 84 -30.41 10.77 -0.81
N GLN A 85 -31.06 10.55 0.33
CA GLN A 85 -30.40 10.13 1.56
C GLN A 85 -29.76 8.74 1.41
N LEU A 86 -30.43 7.81 0.74
CA LEU A 86 -29.86 6.49 0.43
C LEU A 86 -28.65 6.58 -0.52
N GLU A 87 -28.67 7.50 -1.48
CA GLU A 87 -27.52 7.78 -2.36
C GLU A 87 -26.34 8.38 -1.57
N GLU A 88 -26.61 9.26 -0.61
CA GLU A 88 -25.58 9.82 0.28
C GLU A 88 -24.90 8.74 1.14
N ILE A 89 -25.70 7.87 1.77
CA ILE A 89 -25.18 6.71 2.54
C ILE A 89 -24.39 5.78 1.62
N SER A 90 -24.93 5.50 0.42
CA SER A 90 -24.27 4.64 -0.57
C SER A 90 -22.93 5.22 -1.02
N GLN A 91 -22.82 6.53 -1.22
CA GLN A 91 -21.56 7.17 -1.62
C GLN A 91 -20.50 7.07 -0.51
N TYR A 92 -20.92 7.26 0.75
CA TYR A 92 -20.03 7.07 1.89
C TYR A 92 -19.55 5.60 1.98
N GLY A 93 -20.47 4.63 1.83
CA GLY A 93 -20.13 3.21 1.85
C GLY A 93 -19.26 2.73 0.68
N GLU A 94 -19.42 3.30 -0.52
CA GLU A 94 -18.51 3.05 -1.66
C GLU A 94 -17.05 3.43 -1.33
N GLY A 95 -16.86 4.48 -0.53
CA GLY A 95 -15.54 4.85 0.00
C GLY A 95 -14.93 3.74 0.87
N LEU A 96 -15.73 3.14 1.76
CA LEU A 96 -15.31 2.03 2.62
C LEU A 96 -15.06 0.75 1.82
N ILE A 97 -15.87 0.46 0.79
CA ILE A 97 -15.65 -0.65 -0.13
C ILE A 97 -14.27 -0.53 -0.80
N GLY A 98 -13.89 0.68 -1.22
CA GLY A 98 -12.59 0.97 -1.81
C GLY A 98 -11.40 0.71 -0.88
N ILE A 99 -11.61 0.70 0.44
CA ILE A 99 -10.57 0.43 1.44
C ILE A 99 -10.55 -1.06 1.82
N LEU A 100 -11.71 -1.61 2.16
CA LEU A 100 -11.85 -2.95 2.72
C LEU A 100 -11.69 -4.04 1.66
N ILE A 101 -12.26 -3.85 0.47
CA ILE A 101 -12.30 -4.87 -0.59
C ILE A 101 -11.95 -4.29 -1.98
N PRO A 102 -10.81 -3.59 -2.12
CA PRO A 102 -10.40 -2.97 -3.38
C PRO A 102 -10.24 -4.04 -4.46
N ASP A 103 -10.73 -3.73 -5.66
CA ASP A 103 -10.68 -4.59 -6.85
C ASP A 103 -11.39 -5.96 -6.72
N LYS A 104 -12.07 -6.23 -5.60
CA LYS A 104 -12.85 -7.45 -5.38
C LYS A 104 -14.35 -7.26 -5.61
N LYS A 105 -14.83 -6.01 -5.60
CA LYS A 105 -16.23 -5.62 -5.77
C LYS A 105 -16.94 -6.33 -6.93
N SER A 106 -16.37 -6.26 -8.14
CA SER A 106 -16.99 -6.83 -9.34
C SER A 106 -17.04 -8.36 -9.31
N ALA A 107 -15.99 -9.01 -8.82
CA ALA A 107 -15.94 -10.47 -8.70
C ALA A 107 -16.99 -10.99 -7.72
N ILE A 108 -17.14 -10.33 -6.57
CA ILE A 108 -18.18 -10.66 -5.59
C ILE A 108 -19.57 -10.44 -6.19
N ALA A 109 -19.80 -9.30 -6.86
CA ALA A 109 -21.10 -9.01 -7.45
C ALA A 109 -21.51 -10.05 -8.52
N MET A 110 -20.57 -10.48 -9.37
CA MET A 110 -20.82 -11.53 -10.37
C MET A 110 -21.14 -12.87 -9.72
N LEU A 111 -20.38 -13.27 -8.69
CA LEU A 111 -20.64 -14.49 -7.93
C LEU A 111 -22.05 -14.46 -7.33
N ILE A 112 -22.39 -13.42 -6.58
CA ILE A 112 -23.69 -13.32 -5.92
C ILE A 112 -24.84 -13.25 -6.92
N SER A 113 -24.65 -12.53 -8.03
CA SER A 113 -25.66 -12.47 -9.09
C SER A 113 -25.95 -13.85 -9.67
N ARG A 114 -24.92 -14.68 -9.89
CA ARG A 114 -25.07 -16.04 -10.40
C ARG A 114 -25.75 -16.98 -9.38
N GLU A 115 -25.30 -16.95 -8.13
CA GLU A 115 -25.71 -17.93 -7.12
C GLU A 115 -27.05 -17.58 -6.45
N LEU A 116 -27.35 -16.29 -6.30
CA LEU A 116 -28.58 -15.82 -5.67
C LEU A 116 -29.58 -15.23 -6.67
N GLY A 117 -29.25 -15.07 -7.95
CA GLY A 117 -30.22 -14.62 -8.96
C GLY A 117 -30.70 -13.18 -8.78
N CYS A 118 -29.88 -12.29 -8.21
CA CYS A 118 -30.13 -10.85 -8.14
C CYS A 118 -29.27 -10.08 -9.16
N LYS A 119 -29.64 -8.84 -9.50
CA LYS A 119 -28.82 -8.03 -10.41
C LYS A 119 -27.54 -7.59 -9.72
N SER A 120 -26.37 -7.73 -10.36
CA SER A 120 -25.07 -7.29 -9.79
C SER A 120 -25.09 -5.83 -9.35
N SER A 121 -25.74 -4.95 -10.11
CA SER A 121 -25.87 -3.52 -9.78
C SER A 121 -26.77 -3.29 -8.56
N SER A 122 -27.87 -4.03 -8.42
CA SER A 122 -28.76 -3.97 -7.25
C SER A 122 -28.07 -4.48 -5.99
N PHE A 123 -27.35 -5.61 -6.11
CA PHE A 123 -26.51 -6.14 -5.02
C PHE A 123 -25.48 -5.11 -4.54
N LEU A 124 -24.75 -4.49 -5.47
CA LEU A 124 -23.72 -3.50 -5.13
C LEU A 124 -24.28 -2.23 -4.51
N LYS A 125 -25.46 -1.77 -4.95
CA LYS A 125 -26.17 -0.65 -4.33
C LYS A 125 -26.52 -0.96 -2.87
N GLY A 126 -27.12 -2.13 -2.61
CA GLY A 126 -27.46 -2.56 -1.25
C GLY A 126 -26.22 -2.73 -0.39
N LEU A 127 -25.18 -3.39 -0.91
CA LEU A 127 -23.87 -3.55 -0.26
C LEU A 127 -23.30 -2.20 0.16
N SER A 128 -23.34 -1.21 -0.72
CA SER A 128 -22.81 0.14 -0.44
C SER A 128 -23.58 0.84 0.68
N VAL A 129 -24.90 0.71 0.72
CA VAL A 129 -25.70 1.25 1.84
C VAL A 129 -25.32 0.58 3.16
N VAL A 130 -25.19 -0.75 3.18
CA VAL A 130 -24.83 -1.49 4.41
C VAL A 130 -23.39 -1.21 4.85
N PHE A 131 -22.46 -1.04 3.91
CA PHE A 131 -21.12 -0.52 4.23
C PHE A 131 -21.18 0.87 4.87
N GLY A 132 -22.06 1.74 4.38
CA GLY A 132 -22.27 3.07 4.96
C GLY A 132 -22.81 3.02 6.39
N LEU A 133 -23.82 2.17 6.63
CA LEU A 133 -24.34 1.89 7.97
C LEU A 133 -23.24 1.35 8.91
N TYR A 134 -22.40 0.45 8.41
CA TYR A 134 -21.30 -0.09 9.20
C TYR A 134 -20.26 0.99 9.56
N GLY A 135 -19.93 1.90 8.64
CA GLY A 135 -19.03 3.01 8.96
C GLY A 135 -19.56 3.93 10.06
N PHE A 136 -20.88 4.14 10.12
CA PHE A 136 -21.52 4.85 11.24
C PHE A 136 -21.41 4.08 12.54
N LYS A 137 -21.74 2.79 12.55
CA LYS A 137 -21.57 1.91 13.71
C LYS A 137 -20.11 1.91 14.21
N LEU A 138 -19.16 1.81 13.29
CA LEU A 138 -17.74 1.80 13.61
C LEU A 138 -17.26 3.11 14.26
N LYS A 139 -17.92 4.23 13.98
CA LYS A 139 -17.57 5.55 14.55
C LYS A 139 -18.33 5.86 15.84
N GLU A 140 -19.56 5.41 16.01
CA GLU A 140 -20.37 5.72 17.19
C GLU A 140 -20.28 4.62 18.27
N GLU A 141 -20.25 3.34 17.87
CA GLU A 141 -20.27 2.20 18.79
C GLU A 141 -18.87 1.57 18.96
N ASP A 142 -18.20 1.26 17.86
CA ASP A 142 -16.95 0.48 17.88
C ASP A 142 -15.68 1.34 17.73
N TYR A 143 -15.75 2.66 17.99
CA TYR A 143 -14.62 3.58 17.76
C TYR A 143 -13.37 3.23 18.57
N ASP A 144 -13.57 2.66 19.75
CA ASP A 144 -12.49 2.19 20.61
C ASP A 144 -11.64 1.09 19.96
N SER A 145 -12.23 0.29 19.06
CA SER A 145 -11.50 -0.70 18.27
C SER A 145 -10.54 -0.06 17.26
N LEU A 146 -10.72 1.22 16.93
CA LEU A 146 -9.90 1.94 15.95
C LEU A 146 -8.75 2.75 16.58
N LYS A 147 -8.60 2.76 17.92
CA LYS A 147 -7.56 3.54 18.63
C LYS A 147 -6.15 3.24 18.13
N ASP A 148 -5.87 1.97 17.93
CA ASP A 148 -4.60 1.49 17.40
C ASP A 148 -4.81 0.16 16.67
N TRP A 149 -3.82 -0.23 15.88
CA TRP A 149 -3.89 -1.43 15.05
C TRP A 149 -3.99 -2.74 15.86
N LYS A 150 -3.43 -2.78 17.08
CA LYS A 150 -3.49 -3.95 17.95
C LYS A 150 -4.90 -4.10 18.54
N SER A 151 -5.48 -3.02 19.07
CA SER A 151 -6.86 -2.98 19.55
C SER A 151 -7.84 -3.40 18.45
N TYR A 152 -7.62 -2.95 17.22
CA TYR A 152 -8.39 -3.36 16.04
C TYR A 152 -8.27 -4.87 15.79
N ALA A 153 -7.04 -5.37 15.76
CA ALA A 153 -6.76 -6.76 15.47
C ALA A 153 -7.36 -7.70 16.52
N GLU A 154 -7.26 -7.36 17.80
CA GLU A 154 -7.86 -8.10 18.92
C GLU A 154 -9.40 -8.11 18.83
N PHE A 155 -10.01 -6.96 18.49
CA PHE A 155 -11.47 -6.84 18.39
C PHE A 155 -12.07 -7.68 17.25
N PHE A 156 -11.45 -7.69 16.07
CA PHE A 156 -12.00 -8.40 14.90
C PHE A 156 -11.59 -9.87 14.83
N ILE A 157 -10.41 -10.27 15.34
CA ILE A 157 -9.97 -11.67 15.25
C ILE A 157 -10.92 -12.62 15.99
N ILE A 158 -11.47 -12.18 17.13
CA ILE A 158 -12.43 -12.99 17.92
C ILE A 158 -13.75 -13.21 17.19
N LYS A 159 -14.08 -12.33 16.22
CA LYS A 159 -15.27 -12.42 15.37
C LYS A 159 -15.05 -13.25 14.10
N LYS A 160 -13.86 -13.87 13.91
CA LYS A 160 -13.57 -14.70 12.73
C LYS A 160 -14.57 -15.85 12.53
N GLY A 161 -15.11 -16.39 13.62
CA GLY A 161 -16.13 -17.43 13.60
C GLY A 161 -17.44 -16.97 12.97
N ASP A 162 -17.79 -15.69 13.11
CA ASP A 162 -19.05 -15.13 12.64
C ASP A 162 -19.13 -15.11 11.12
N PHE A 163 -18.01 -14.96 10.42
CA PHE A 163 -17.95 -15.05 8.95
C PHE A 163 -18.59 -16.34 8.43
N SER A 164 -18.36 -17.43 9.18
CA SER A 164 -18.82 -18.76 8.86
C SER A 164 -20.31 -18.98 9.10
N ILE A 165 -20.87 -18.20 10.03
CA ILE A 165 -22.27 -18.22 10.44
C ILE A 165 -23.09 -17.33 9.48
N LEU A 166 -22.56 -16.15 9.16
CA LEU A 166 -23.20 -15.16 8.30
C LEU A 166 -23.19 -15.57 6.82
N CYS A 167 -22.10 -16.17 6.35
CA CYS A 167 -21.98 -16.53 4.93
C CYS A 167 -22.63 -17.89 4.63
N PRO A 168 -23.62 -17.97 3.72
CA PRO A 168 -24.21 -19.23 3.28
C PRO A 168 -23.15 -20.22 2.78
N SER A 169 -23.34 -21.52 3.05
CA SER A 169 -22.37 -22.58 2.74
C SER A 169 -22.00 -22.67 1.26
N ASN A 170 -22.95 -22.42 0.37
CA ASN A 170 -22.75 -22.38 -1.08
C ASN A 170 -21.88 -21.19 -1.55
N LEU A 171 -21.79 -20.11 -0.77
CA LEU A 171 -21.03 -18.91 -1.10
C LEU A 171 -19.69 -18.83 -0.36
N ARG A 172 -19.60 -19.46 0.81
CA ARG A 172 -18.52 -19.29 1.79
C ARG A 172 -17.13 -19.53 1.23
N PHE A 173 -16.93 -20.63 0.49
CA PHE A 173 -15.64 -20.92 -0.12
C PHE A 173 -15.25 -19.88 -1.17
N ALA A 174 -16.17 -19.53 -2.06
CA ALA A 174 -15.91 -18.58 -3.13
C ALA A 174 -15.67 -17.15 -2.62
N ILE A 175 -16.44 -16.68 -1.63
CA ILE A 175 -16.22 -15.37 -1.01
C ILE A 175 -14.90 -15.35 -0.24
N SER A 176 -14.60 -16.39 0.53
CA SER A 176 -13.33 -16.51 1.26
C SER A 176 -12.12 -16.48 0.32
N ASP A 177 -12.21 -17.13 -0.83
CA ASP A 177 -11.14 -17.15 -1.83
C ASP A 177 -10.97 -15.78 -2.50
N ILE A 178 -12.06 -15.14 -2.94
CA ILE A 178 -12.02 -13.80 -3.53
C ILE A 178 -11.39 -12.78 -2.58
N LEU A 179 -11.74 -12.86 -1.29
CA LEU A 179 -11.24 -11.98 -0.22
C LEU A 179 -9.86 -12.41 0.33
N LEU A 180 -9.31 -13.55 -0.12
CA LEU A 180 -8.02 -14.10 0.31
C LEU A 180 -7.94 -14.29 1.84
N LEU A 181 -8.97 -14.87 2.44
CA LEU A 181 -9.10 -15.02 3.90
C LEU A 181 -8.43 -16.28 4.47
N SER A 182 -7.91 -17.18 3.63
CA SER A 182 -7.31 -18.47 4.02
C SER A 182 -6.35 -18.36 5.20
N ASP A 183 -5.49 -17.34 5.17
CA ASP A 183 -4.43 -17.18 6.16
C ASP A 183 -4.94 -16.54 7.45
N VAL A 184 -6.02 -15.75 7.36
CA VAL A 184 -6.60 -15.03 8.51
C VAL A 184 -7.59 -15.90 9.26
N LEU A 185 -8.37 -16.73 8.56
CA LEU A 185 -9.29 -17.66 9.22
C LEU A 185 -8.54 -18.76 10.00
N LYS A 186 -7.32 -19.10 9.55
CA LYS A 186 -6.40 -20.04 10.24
C LYS A 186 -5.57 -19.41 11.36
N LEU A 187 -5.56 -18.08 11.50
CA LEU A 187 -4.78 -17.40 12.54
C LEU A 187 -5.42 -17.64 13.91
N ASP A 188 -4.64 -18.20 14.84
CA ASP A 188 -5.05 -18.30 16.23
C ASP A 188 -4.97 -16.93 16.92
N PRO A 189 -5.93 -16.56 17.80
CA PRO A 189 -5.90 -15.29 18.52
C PRO A 189 -4.60 -15.09 19.32
N GLU A 190 -3.97 -16.17 19.79
CA GLU A 190 -2.68 -16.12 20.51
C GLU A 190 -1.50 -15.79 19.59
N ALA A 191 -1.59 -16.09 18.29
CA ALA A 191 -0.56 -15.77 17.30
C ALA A 191 -0.49 -14.26 16.97
N LEU A 192 -1.48 -13.48 17.41
CA LEU A 192 -1.54 -12.03 17.20
C LEU A 192 -0.38 -11.30 17.90
N VAL A 193 0.14 -11.85 19.01
CA VAL A 193 1.29 -11.32 19.75
C VAL A 193 2.51 -11.16 18.82
N TYR A 194 2.76 -12.16 17.96
CA TYR A 194 3.88 -12.15 17.01
C TYR A 194 3.68 -11.19 15.83
N LEU A 195 2.45 -10.82 15.49
CA LEU A 195 2.15 -9.82 14.47
C LEU A 195 2.21 -8.38 15.01
N THR A 196 2.06 -8.22 16.33
CA THR A 196 2.05 -6.93 17.04
C THR A 196 3.40 -6.46 17.58
N GLU A 197 4.42 -7.31 17.57
CA GLU A 197 5.80 -6.86 17.79
C GLU A 197 6.29 -6.12 16.54
N ASP A 198 6.83 -4.91 16.71
CA ASP A 198 7.31 -4.07 15.62
C ASP A 198 8.22 -4.83 14.64
N PRO A 199 8.06 -4.64 13.31
CA PRO A 199 8.94 -5.25 12.31
C PRO A 199 10.40 -4.78 12.43
N GLU A 200 10.68 -3.71 13.20
CA GLU A 200 12.04 -3.28 13.53
C GLU A 200 12.78 -4.25 14.47
N ARG A 201 12.09 -5.19 15.13
CA ARG A 201 12.75 -6.29 15.88
C ARG A 201 13.05 -7.53 15.05
N ASP A 202 12.52 -7.65 13.84
CA ASP A 202 12.72 -8.87 13.03
C ASP A 202 14.09 -8.93 12.33
N GLU A 203 14.84 -7.82 12.25
CA GLU A 203 16.27 -7.89 11.89
C GLU A 203 17.10 -8.63 12.97
N ALA A 204 16.64 -8.64 14.23
CA ALA A 204 17.29 -9.37 15.31
C ALA A 204 16.86 -10.85 15.38
N LYS A 205 15.61 -11.19 15.03
CA LYS A 205 15.11 -12.59 15.02
C LYS A 205 15.39 -13.34 13.71
N SER A 206 15.67 -12.66 12.59
CA SER A 206 16.19 -13.34 11.39
C SER A 206 17.52 -14.07 11.65
N LYS A 207 18.31 -13.59 12.61
CA LYS A 207 19.53 -14.28 13.06
C LYS A 207 19.27 -15.52 13.92
N SER A 208 18.08 -15.73 14.48
CA SER A 208 17.77 -16.93 15.28
C SER A 208 17.28 -18.12 14.45
N SER A 209 16.89 -17.93 13.18
CA SER A 209 16.52 -19.05 12.29
C SER A 209 17.75 -19.72 11.62
N LEU A 210 18.92 -19.07 11.66
CA LEU A 210 20.19 -19.67 11.27
C LEU A 210 20.61 -20.84 12.18
N PHE A 211 20.09 -20.90 13.42
CA PHE A 211 20.33 -21.96 14.40
C PHE A 211 19.23 -23.01 14.45
N ASN A 212 18.58 -23.30 13.32
CA ASN A 212 17.78 -24.51 13.20
C ASN A 212 18.73 -25.74 13.17
N GLN A 213 18.40 -26.82 13.88
CA GLN A 213 19.31 -27.96 14.13
C GLN A 213 19.92 -28.56 12.84
N LYS A 214 19.19 -28.47 11.72
CA LYS A 214 19.67 -28.87 10.39
C LYS A 214 20.74 -27.92 9.82
N ASN A 215 20.62 -26.60 10.03
CA ASN A 215 21.59 -25.60 9.57
C ASN A 215 22.88 -25.63 10.41
N LEU A 216 22.77 -25.97 11.69
CA LEU A 216 23.92 -26.15 12.59
C LEU A 216 24.83 -27.28 12.10
N ILE A 217 24.26 -28.38 11.59
CA ILE A 217 25.01 -29.49 10.98
C ILE A 217 25.76 -29.02 9.72
N TYR A 218 25.12 -28.24 8.85
CA TYR A 218 25.76 -27.72 7.63
C TYR A 218 26.90 -26.74 7.93
N ILE A 219 26.76 -25.90 8.98
CA ILE A 219 27.81 -24.99 9.44
C ILE A 219 29.01 -25.78 9.99
N VAL A 220 28.77 -26.83 10.78
CA VAL A 220 29.85 -27.69 11.31
C VAL A 220 30.59 -28.41 10.16
N ILE A 221 29.86 -28.93 9.17
CA ILE A 221 30.47 -29.60 8.00
C ILE A 221 31.35 -28.62 7.19
N THR A 222 30.88 -27.39 6.98
CA THR A 222 31.65 -26.37 6.24
C THR A 222 32.88 -25.88 7.01
N ILE A 223 32.81 -25.78 8.34
CA ILE A 223 33.98 -25.46 9.18
C ILE A 223 35.02 -26.59 9.14
N ILE A 224 34.58 -27.86 9.18
CA ILE A 224 35.49 -29.01 9.09
C ILE A 224 36.18 -29.06 7.72
N LEU A 225 35.43 -28.87 6.63
CA LEU A 225 35.97 -28.87 5.27
C LEU A 225 36.95 -27.71 5.02
N SER A 226 36.63 -26.51 5.52
CA SER A 226 37.53 -25.35 5.40
C SER A 226 38.77 -25.46 6.30
N GLY A 227 38.64 -26.06 7.48
CA GLY A 227 39.79 -26.39 8.34
C GLY A 227 40.73 -27.40 7.68
N PHE A 228 40.18 -28.39 6.97
CA PHE A 228 40.97 -29.40 6.27
C PHE A 228 41.75 -28.82 5.08
N THR A 229 41.18 -27.89 4.32
CA THR A 229 41.88 -27.23 3.20
C THR A 229 42.99 -26.30 3.67
N ILE A 230 42.77 -25.57 4.76
CA ILE A 230 43.78 -24.71 5.40
C ILE A 230 44.92 -25.58 5.98
N TRP A 231 44.61 -26.70 6.63
CA TRP A 231 45.62 -27.63 7.15
C TRP A 231 46.46 -28.24 6.03
N TYR A 232 45.83 -28.66 4.93
CA TYR A 232 46.52 -29.25 3.78
C TYR A 232 47.44 -28.27 3.05
N THR A 233 47.14 -26.97 3.08
CA THR A 233 47.95 -25.92 2.43
C THR A 233 49.08 -25.40 3.32
N LEU A 234 48.92 -25.42 4.65
CA LEU A 234 49.92 -24.93 5.61
C LEU A 234 50.95 -25.96 6.08
N PHE A 235 50.65 -27.27 6.01
CA PHE A 235 51.54 -28.33 6.55
C PHE A 235 52.35 -29.11 5.51
N LYS A 236 52.49 -28.60 4.27
CA LYS A 236 53.42 -29.18 3.31
C LYS A 236 54.85 -28.66 3.60
N PRO A 237 55.85 -29.52 3.87
CA PRO A 237 57.22 -29.09 4.14
C PRO A 237 57.95 -28.56 2.89
N ALA A 238 58.90 -27.67 3.15
CA ALA A 238 59.50 -26.63 2.30
C ALA A 238 60.34 -27.06 1.08
N SER A 239 60.48 -26.11 0.14
CA SER A 239 61.76 -25.80 -0.52
C SER A 239 61.86 -24.28 -0.77
N GLU A 240 62.33 -23.59 0.28
CA GLU A 240 63.31 -22.48 0.42
C GLU A 240 63.86 -21.66 -0.80
N PRO A 241 64.54 -20.49 -0.57
CA PRO A 241 64.00 -19.13 -0.78
C PRO A 241 64.92 -18.20 -1.62
N GLU A 242 64.51 -16.97 -1.91
CA GLU A 242 65.47 -15.85 -2.14
C GLU A 242 64.94 -14.50 -1.62
N ILE A 243 65.89 -13.72 -1.09
CA ILE A 243 65.78 -12.49 -0.30
C ILE A 243 66.15 -11.28 -1.20
N SER A 244 65.53 -10.12 -1.00
CA SER A 244 66.25 -8.83 -1.01
C SER A 244 65.42 -7.73 -0.34
N ALA A 245 66.14 -6.95 0.46
CA ALA A 245 65.69 -5.83 1.28
C ALA A 245 65.62 -4.54 0.45
N ASP A 246 64.83 -3.57 0.91
CA ASP A 246 65.35 -2.24 1.29
C ASP A 246 64.27 -1.44 2.04
N LEU A 247 64.73 -0.75 3.08
CA LEU A 247 64.02 0.12 4.01
C LEU A 247 64.60 1.55 3.88
N GLU A 248 63.96 2.50 4.58
CA GLU A 248 64.34 3.92 4.82
C GLU A 248 63.70 4.94 3.85
N GLU A 249 63.12 6.08 4.25
CA GLU A 249 63.25 6.86 5.49
C GLU A 249 62.16 7.97 5.64
N VAL A 250 61.91 8.37 6.89
CA VAL A 250 61.48 9.67 7.49
C VAL A 250 60.13 10.37 7.18
N ILE A 251 59.43 10.68 8.28
CA ILE A 251 58.32 11.67 8.43
C ILE A 251 58.89 12.93 9.12
N PRO A 252 58.39 14.16 8.83
CA PRO A 252 58.09 15.05 9.96
C PRO A 252 56.77 15.84 9.86
N ILE A 253 55.90 15.60 10.84
CA ILE A 253 55.18 16.53 11.73
C ILE A 253 54.96 17.97 11.22
N ASP A 254 53.72 18.34 10.84
CA ASP A 254 52.98 19.53 11.34
C ASP A 254 51.55 19.61 10.73
N SER A 255 50.52 19.13 11.46
CA SER A 255 49.12 19.07 10.94
C SER A 255 48.03 19.60 11.88
N LEU A 256 48.37 20.16 13.05
CA LEU A 256 47.35 20.55 14.04
C LEU A 256 46.72 21.93 13.83
N ASN A 257 47.34 22.81 13.03
CA ASN A 257 46.75 24.13 12.71
C ASN A 257 45.90 24.14 11.41
N LYS A 258 45.92 23.07 10.61
CA LYS A 258 45.06 22.94 9.40
C LYS A 258 43.67 22.37 9.67
N LEU A 259 43.45 21.74 10.82
CA LEU A 259 42.17 21.12 11.16
C LEU A 259 41.10 22.13 11.62
N ASN A 260 41.49 23.17 12.36
CA ASN A 260 40.54 24.18 12.83
C ASN A 260 40.02 25.11 11.72
N ASP A 261 40.85 25.42 10.72
CA ASP A 261 40.44 26.26 9.58
C ASP A 261 39.65 25.45 8.52
N SER A 262 39.84 24.12 8.49
CA SER A 262 39.07 23.21 7.65
C SER A 262 37.66 22.96 8.21
N LEU A 263 37.49 22.92 9.53
CA LEU A 263 36.18 22.72 10.16
C LEU A 263 35.28 23.97 10.04
N THR A 264 35.83 25.18 10.18
CA THR A 264 35.05 26.42 9.99
C THR A 264 34.69 26.67 8.52
N LYS A 265 35.60 26.37 7.56
CA LYS A 265 35.25 26.37 6.13
C LYS A 265 34.24 25.27 5.77
N ALA A 266 34.38 24.06 6.32
CA ALA A 266 33.44 22.96 6.06
C ALA A 266 32.04 23.23 6.61
N VAL A 267 31.92 23.96 7.74
CA VAL A 267 30.62 24.35 8.31
C VAL A 267 29.98 25.51 7.51
N LEU A 268 30.78 26.45 7.00
CA LEU A 268 30.30 27.52 6.12
C LEU A 268 29.91 27.02 4.71
N ASP A 269 30.64 26.06 4.15
CA ASP A 269 30.29 25.43 2.86
C ASP A 269 29.09 24.48 2.99
N SER A 270 28.89 23.80 4.12
CA SER A 270 27.72 22.93 4.32
C SER A 270 26.39 23.70 4.36
N ASN A 271 26.40 24.94 4.83
CA ASN A 271 25.19 25.79 4.82
C ASN A 271 24.97 26.49 3.47
N ARG A 272 26.04 26.72 2.68
CA ARG A 272 25.93 27.31 1.33
C ARG A 272 25.56 26.27 0.26
N ILE A 273 26.04 25.03 0.39
CA ILE A 273 25.75 23.90 -0.54
C ILE A 273 24.30 23.39 -0.42
N LYS A 274 23.64 23.57 0.73
CA LYS A 274 22.20 23.24 0.88
C LYS A 274 21.28 24.13 0.04
N ASN A 275 21.67 25.37 -0.26
CA ASN A 275 20.85 26.28 -1.07
C ASN A 275 21.04 26.08 -2.59
N ASP A 276 22.17 25.55 -3.04
CA ASP A 276 22.44 25.37 -4.47
C ASP A 276 21.89 24.08 -5.09
N SER A 277 21.43 23.14 -4.28
CA SER A 277 20.88 21.84 -4.71
C SER A 277 19.36 21.78 -4.75
N LEU A 278 18.67 22.79 -4.21
CA LEU A 278 17.23 22.83 -4.05
C LEU A 278 16.59 23.87 -4.99
N PHE A 279 15.39 23.57 -5.46
CA PHE A 279 14.54 24.39 -6.32
C PHE A 279 13.20 24.63 -5.65
N THR A 280 12.68 25.85 -5.72
CA THR A 280 11.39 26.20 -5.12
C THR A 280 10.32 26.24 -6.21
N LEU A 281 9.32 25.36 -6.07
CA LEU A 281 8.14 25.30 -6.93
C LEU A 281 7.07 26.23 -6.39
N ASN A 282 6.76 27.28 -7.15
CA ASN A 282 5.74 28.25 -6.80
C ASN A 282 4.45 27.95 -7.57
N TRP A 283 3.34 27.84 -6.86
CA TRP A 283 2.03 27.64 -7.46
C TRP A 283 1.17 28.91 -7.41
N PRO A 284 0.21 29.08 -8.34
CA PRO A 284 -0.67 30.26 -8.37
C PRO A 284 -1.55 30.45 -7.12
N ASP A 285 -1.77 29.39 -6.35
CA ASP A 285 -2.51 29.41 -5.09
C ASP A 285 -1.69 29.92 -3.89
N GLY A 286 -0.43 30.34 -4.13
CA GLY A 286 0.49 30.82 -3.11
C GLY A 286 1.25 29.72 -2.39
N THR A 287 1.02 28.45 -2.69
CA THR A 287 1.77 27.34 -2.07
C THR A 287 3.15 27.18 -2.68
N GLN A 288 4.14 26.92 -1.82
CA GLN A 288 5.55 26.73 -2.20
C GLN A 288 6.06 25.37 -1.74
N TYR A 289 6.80 24.69 -2.60
CA TYR A 289 7.45 23.42 -2.27
C TYR A 289 8.91 23.46 -2.66
N VAL A 290 9.79 22.97 -1.78
CA VAL A 290 11.23 22.89 -2.05
C VAL A 290 11.57 21.45 -2.43
N VAL A 291 12.15 21.26 -3.61
CA VAL A 291 12.51 19.96 -4.19
C VAL A 291 13.96 19.97 -4.70
N PRO A 292 14.64 18.82 -4.84
CA PRO A 292 15.96 18.78 -5.48
C PRO A 292 15.91 19.29 -6.93
N LYS A 293 16.89 20.09 -7.34
CA LYS A 293 16.96 20.65 -8.72
C LYS A 293 16.95 19.59 -9.83
N LYS A 294 17.51 18.40 -9.55
CA LYS A 294 17.56 17.26 -10.49
C LYS A 294 16.33 16.34 -10.44
N SER A 295 15.33 16.70 -9.63
CA SER A 295 14.11 15.90 -9.50
C SER A 295 13.22 16.07 -10.72
N ILE A 296 12.52 14.99 -11.10
CA ILE A 296 11.50 15.03 -12.16
C ILE A 296 10.34 15.98 -11.84
N LEU A 297 10.20 16.36 -10.57
CA LEU A 297 9.17 17.27 -10.07
C LEU A 297 9.32 18.71 -10.61
N VAL A 298 10.54 19.10 -11.00
CA VAL A 298 10.80 20.43 -11.57
C VAL A 298 10.25 20.52 -12.98
N ASP A 299 10.58 19.56 -13.83
CA ASP A 299 10.10 19.52 -15.23
C ASP A 299 8.59 19.27 -15.30
N LEU A 300 8.06 18.43 -14.39
CA LEU A 300 6.62 18.22 -14.27
C LEU A 300 5.89 19.52 -13.92
N HIS A 301 6.39 20.29 -12.95
CA HIS A 301 5.79 21.57 -12.57
C HIS A 301 5.72 22.54 -13.75
N ALA A 302 6.82 22.68 -14.51
CA ALA A 302 6.86 23.52 -15.70
C ALA A 302 5.81 23.08 -16.73
N TYR A 303 5.70 21.78 -16.99
CA TYR A 303 4.71 21.22 -17.93
C TYR A 303 3.26 21.42 -17.49
N LEU A 304 2.98 21.36 -16.19
CA LEU A 304 1.66 21.60 -15.63
C LEU A 304 1.25 23.07 -15.70
N MET A 305 2.23 23.98 -15.58
CA MET A 305 2.02 25.43 -15.64
C MET A 305 1.89 25.96 -17.08
N ASP A 306 2.54 25.30 -18.05
CA ASP A 306 2.44 25.69 -19.46
C ASP A 306 1.15 25.14 -20.10
N SER A 307 0.16 26.01 -20.33
CA SER A 307 -1.09 25.62 -21.00
C SER A 307 -0.94 25.36 -22.50
N THR A 308 0.16 25.79 -23.12
CA THR A 308 0.39 25.67 -24.58
C THR A 308 0.99 24.33 -24.98
N GLN A 309 1.66 23.64 -24.06
CA GLN A 309 2.30 22.36 -24.35
C GLN A 309 1.29 21.21 -24.38
N THR A 310 1.09 20.62 -25.56
CA THR A 310 0.15 19.53 -25.82
C THR A 310 0.81 18.16 -26.03
N SER A 311 2.11 18.15 -26.31
CA SER A 311 2.90 16.91 -26.47
C SER A 311 3.12 16.23 -25.12
N PRO A 312 3.10 14.88 -25.05
CA PRO A 312 3.44 14.16 -23.83
C PRO A 312 4.85 14.51 -23.33
N LEU A 313 4.98 14.70 -22.01
CA LEU A 313 6.27 14.92 -21.35
C LEU A 313 6.83 13.58 -20.88
N GLU A 314 8.04 13.24 -21.30
CA GLU A 314 8.74 12.02 -20.90
C GLU A 314 9.88 12.33 -19.94
N LEU A 315 9.82 11.79 -18.72
CA LEU A 315 10.83 12.01 -17.67
C LEU A 315 11.40 10.68 -17.17
N ILE A 316 12.72 10.57 -17.13
CA ILE A 316 13.43 9.43 -16.53
C ILE A 316 13.76 9.78 -15.08
N SER A 317 13.22 9.00 -14.14
CA SER A 317 13.49 9.19 -12.72
C SER A 317 14.90 8.72 -12.37
N GLN A 318 15.67 9.63 -11.76
CA GLN A 318 16.98 9.35 -11.16
C GLN A 318 16.87 9.04 -9.66
N GLU A 319 15.66 9.05 -9.11
CA GLU A 319 15.40 8.95 -7.66
C GLU A 319 14.87 7.58 -7.29
N LEU A 320 14.23 6.88 -8.23
CA LEU A 320 13.67 5.55 -8.03
C LEU A 320 14.67 4.47 -8.44
N PHE A 321 15.10 3.68 -7.46
CA PHE A 321 16.00 2.54 -7.66
C PHE A 321 15.34 1.26 -7.18
N PHE A 322 15.30 0.26 -8.05
CA PHE A 322 14.80 -1.07 -7.73
C PHE A 322 15.94 -2.03 -7.49
N ASP A 323 15.77 -2.89 -6.49
CA ASP A 323 16.66 -4.01 -6.26
C ASP A 323 16.44 -5.05 -7.36
N GLU A 324 17.51 -5.42 -8.06
CA GLU A 324 17.38 -6.30 -9.21
C GLU A 324 16.89 -7.69 -8.82
N ASN A 325 17.17 -8.18 -7.61
CA ASN A 325 16.82 -9.53 -7.17
C ASN A 325 15.36 -9.62 -6.71
N THR A 326 14.88 -8.62 -5.98
CA THR A 326 13.58 -8.63 -5.28
C THR A 326 12.48 -7.84 -5.99
N ASP A 327 12.84 -6.97 -6.94
CA ASP A 327 11.97 -5.97 -7.58
C ASP A 327 11.33 -4.98 -6.59
N LEU A 328 11.94 -4.80 -5.42
CA LEU A 328 11.50 -3.84 -4.41
C LEU A 328 12.29 -2.53 -4.54
N LEU A 329 11.70 -1.43 -4.07
CA LEU A 329 12.39 -0.14 -4.00
C LEU A 329 13.48 -0.20 -2.92
N VAL A 330 14.73 0.13 -3.31
CA VAL A 330 15.92 0.05 -2.44
C VAL A 330 15.89 1.10 -1.33
N LYS A 331 15.35 2.29 -1.64
CA LYS A 331 15.32 3.44 -0.72
C LYS A 331 13.92 4.02 -0.60
N PRO A 332 13.51 4.46 0.61
CA PRO A 332 12.28 5.19 0.78
C PRO A 332 12.38 6.54 0.07
N THR A 333 11.50 6.76 -0.90
CA THR A 333 11.39 8.01 -1.69
C THR A 333 10.03 8.64 -1.50
N ASP A 334 9.54 8.64 -0.26
CA ASP A 334 8.19 9.09 0.10
C ASP A 334 7.90 10.52 -0.34
N TYR A 335 8.91 11.41 -0.24
CA TYR A 335 8.75 12.79 -0.67
C TYR A 335 8.40 12.88 -2.17
N LEU A 336 8.99 12.04 -3.03
CA LEU A 336 8.77 12.06 -4.47
C LEU A 336 7.32 11.66 -4.76
N PHE A 337 6.85 10.57 -4.16
CA PHE A 337 5.47 10.10 -4.34
C PHE A 337 4.45 11.11 -3.82
N LYS A 338 4.68 11.67 -2.62
CA LYS A 338 3.83 12.69 -2.04
C LYS A 338 3.75 13.93 -2.93
N GLN A 339 4.89 14.47 -3.35
CA GLN A 339 4.92 15.66 -4.19
C GLN A 339 4.31 15.40 -5.57
N LEU A 340 4.62 14.27 -6.21
CA LEU A 340 4.07 13.91 -7.51
C LEU A 340 2.53 13.81 -7.43
N SER A 341 2.00 13.20 -6.36
CA SER A 341 0.54 13.14 -6.15
C SER A 341 -0.09 14.53 -5.98
N ILE A 342 0.56 15.44 -5.24
CA ILE A 342 0.10 16.82 -5.02
C ILE A 342 0.07 17.57 -6.37
N GLN A 343 1.17 17.56 -7.12
CA GLN A 343 1.26 18.26 -8.41
C GLN A 343 0.21 17.72 -9.40
N MET A 344 0.08 16.39 -9.50
CA MET A 344 -0.89 15.74 -10.38
C MET A 344 -2.35 15.96 -9.96
N ASN A 345 -2.61 16.23 -8.68
CA ASN A 345 -3.95 16.56 -8.20
C ASN A 345 -4.33 18.02 -8.45
N LYS A 346 -3.35 18.93 -8.62
CA LYS A 346 -3.62 20.32 -9.05
C LYS A 346 -4.13 20.40 -10.50
N SER A 347 -3.76 19.45 -11.36
CA SER A 347 -4.26 19.37 -12.73
C SER A 347 -5.27 18.23 -12.92
N LYS A 348 -6.51 18.55 -13.30
CA LYS A 348 -7.55 17.54 -13.57
C LYS A 348 -7.36 16.80 -14.89
N ILE A 349 -6.62 17.41 -15.82
CA ILE A 349 -6.52 16.98 -17.22
C ILE A 349 -5.26 16.18 -17.54
N VAL A 350 -4.33 16.04 -16.60
CA VAL A 350 -3.09 15.28 -16.85
C VAL A 350 -3.21 13.87 -16.31
N ASP A 351 -2.86 12.91 -17.17
CA ASP A 351 -2.69 11.50 -16.84
C ASP A 351 -1.21 11.14 -16.89
N VAL A 352 -0.84 10.10 -16.16
CA VAL A 352 0.53 9.59 -16.07
C VAL A 352 0.59 8.12 -16.45
N GLN A 353 1.54 7.79 -17.30
CA GLN A 353 1.89 6.44 -17.70
C GLN A 353 3.28 6.09 -17.17
N ILE A 354 3.37 4.97 -16.47
CA ILE A 354 4.60 4.51 -15.82
C ILE A 354 5.17 3.36 -16.63
N ALA A 355 6.42 3.51 -17.05
CA ALA A 355 7.20 2.45 -17.68
C ALA A 355 8.42 2.16 -16.80
N ALA A 356 8.38 1.05 -16.05
CA ALA A 356 9.52 0.58 -15.28
C ALA A 356 10.28 -0.47 -16.10
N ILE A 357 11.58 -0.26 -16.27
CA ILE A 357 12.46 -1.14 -17.05
C ILE A 357 13.20 -2.06 -16.08
N SER A 358 13.01 -3.37 -16.26
CA SER A 358 13.77 -4.44 -15.61
C SER A 358 14.68 -5.12 -16.62
N SER A 359 15.87 -5.52 -16.19
CA SER A 359 16.83 -6.29 -16.98
C SER A 359 16.46 -7.78 -17.08
N LYS A 360 15.50 -8.24 -16.27
CA LYS A 360 15.08 -9.65 -16.19
C LYS A 360 14.09 -10.03 -17.29
N ASP A 361 12.88 -9.48 -17.22
CA ASP A 361 11.75 -9.86 -18.06
C ASP A 361 10.57 -8.87 -17.91
N ASP A 362 9.60 -8.95 -18.83
CA ASP A 362 8.42 -8.08 -18.86
C ASP A 362 7.56 -8.18 -17.60
N LYS A 363 7.48 -9.35 -16.95
CA LYS A 363 6.68 -9.53 -15.73
C LYS A 363 7.30 -8.75 -14.57
N SER A 364 8.63 -8.75 -14.48
CA SER A 364 9.37 -7.95 -13.50
C SER A 364 9.19 -6.46 -13.76
N SER A 365 9.24 -6.03 -15.03
CA SER A 365 8.95 -4.64 -15.43
C SER A 365 7.53 -4.20 -15.02
N PHE A 366 6.51 -5.02 -15.27
CA PHE A 366 5.14 -4.77 -14.83
C PHE A 366 5.03 -4.71 -13.30
N LYS A 367 5.64 -5.65 -12.59
CA LYS A 367 5.63 -5.69 -11.11
C LYS A 367 6.20 -4.40 -10.52
N ARG A 368 7.35 -3.91 -11.02
CA ARG A 368 7.94 -2.63 -10.61
C ARG A 368 7.01 -1.46 -10.90
N GLY A 369 6.41 -1.41 -12.09
CA GLY A 369 5.42 -0.39 -12.46
C GLY A 369 4.18 -0.39 -11.55
N PHE A 370 3.67 -1.57 -11.18
CA PHE A 370 2.53 -1.69 -10.26
C PHE A 370 2.88 -1.28 -8.83
N ILE A 371 4.11 -1.52 -8.36
CA ILE A 371 4.57 -1.02 -7.06
C ILE A 371 4.51 0.51 -7.01
N ILE A 372 5.02 1.19 -8.05
CA ILE A 372 4.99 2.65 -8.17
C ILE A 372 3.55 3.15 -8.23
N LYS A 373 2.70 2.52 -9.07
CA LYS A 373 1.28 2.86 -9.17
C LYS A 373 0.57 2.75 -7.82
N ASN A 374 0.75 1.64 -7.12
CA ASN A 374 0.12 1.41 -5.82
C ASN A 374 0.59 2.44 -4.77
N ARG A 375 1.87 2.82 -4.81
CA ARG A 375 2.40 3.86 -3.93
C ARG A 375 1.77 5.22 -4.22
N LEU A 376 1.66 5.63 -5.48
CA LEU A 376 1.00 6.88 -5.88
C LEU A 376 -0.49 6.91 -5.51
N VAL A 377 -1.19 5.78 -5.66
CA VAL A 377 -2.57 5.64 -5.19
C VAL A 377 -2.64 5.78 -3.66
N GLY A 378 -1.68 5.21 -2.93
CA GLY A 378 -1.57 5.35 -1.48
C GLY A 378 -1.36 6.79 -1.01
N GLU A 379 -0.67 7.62 -1.81
CA GLU A 379 -0.50 9.07 -1.55
C GLU A 379 -1.72 9.91 -2.00
N GLY A 380 -2.77 9.28 -2.54
CA GLY A 380 -4.03 9.96 -2.89
C GLY A 380 -4.18 10.37 -4.36
N LEU A 381 -3.36 9.84 -5.27
CA LEU A 381 -3.58 10.01 -6.72
C LEU A 381 -4.63 9.03 -7.23
N SER A 382 -5.62 9.52 -7.99
CA SER A 382 -6.67 8.66 -8.56
C SER A 382 -6.09 7.56 -9.45
N PHE A 383 -6.47 6.31 -9.21
CA PHE A 383 -6.03 5.15 -10.00
C PHE A 383 -6.35 5.29 -11.50
N LYS A 384 -7.41 6.05 -11.84
CA LYS A 384 -7.84 6.29 -13.23
C LYS A 384 -6.86 7.17 -14.01
N LYS A 385 -6.08 7.99 -13.32
CA LYS A 385 -5.04 8.84 -13.93
C LYS A 385 -3.73 8.09 -14.18
N ILE A 386 -3.61 6.83 -13.76
CA ILE A 386 -2.35 6.09 -13.76
C ILE A 386 -2.46 4.82 -14.60
N SER A 387 -1.70 4.76 -15.69
CA SER A 387 -1.48 3.55 -16.48
C SER A 387 -0.06 3.01 -16.27
N VAL A 388 0.11 1.70 -16.46
CA VAL A 388 1.41 1.03 -16.40
C VAL A 388 1.64 0.34 -17.74
N GLN A 389 2.80 0.54 -18.34
CA GLN A 389 3.22 -0.09 -19.58
C GLN A 389 4.53 -0.83 -19.35
N ALA A 390 4.68 -2.02 -19.94
CA ALA A 390 6.00 -2.63 -20.09
C ALA A 390 6.77 -1.88 -21.19
N SER A 391 8.02 -1.54 -20.93
CA SER A 391 8.93 -1.03 -21.94
C SER A 391 10.08 -2.02 -22.10
N VAL A 392 10.25 -2.50 -23.32
CA VAL A 392 11.43 -3.26 -23.77
C VAL A 392 12.27 -2.27 -24.58
N GLU A 393 13.37 -1.78 -24.02
CA GLU A 393 14.43 -1.24 -24.85
C GLU A 393 15.28 -2.41 -25.33
N SER A 394 15.10 -2.78 -26.60
CA SER A 394 15.92 -3.74 -27.30
C SER A 394 17.39 -3.29 -27.30
N ALA A 395 18.24 -4.16 -26.75
CA ALA A 395 19.67 -4.30 -27.02
C ALA A 395 20.35 -3.13 -27.76
N ASN A 396 20.91 -2.19 -27.01
CA ASN A 396 22.22 -1.58 -27.28
C ASN A 396 22.63 -0.67 -26.11
N GLY A 397 23.54 -1.18 -25.25
CA GLY A 397 24.40 -0.37 -24.38
C GLY A 397 23.74 0.31 -23.17
N GLN A 398 23.99 -0.25 -21.98
CA GLN A 398 23.69 0.28 -20.64
C GLN A 398 22.22 0.16 -20.17
N ALA A 399 21.75 -1.08 -20.06
CA ALA A 399 20.51 -1.46 -19.39
C ALA A 399 20.64 -1.30 -17.86
N ASN A 400 20.57 -0.06 -17.37
CA ASN A 400 20.35 0.19 -15.96
C ASN A 400 18.84 0.19 -15.71
N SER A 401 18.35 -0.54 -14.70
CA SER A 401 16.94 -0.46 -14.33
C SER A 401 16.55 0.99 -14.09
N ARG A 402 15.60 1.47 -14.88
CA ARG A 402 15.15 2.86 -14.90
C ARG A 402 13.64 2.91 -14.84
N VAL A 403 13.13 4.00 -14.28
CA VAL A 403 11.70 4.31 -14.29
C VAL A 403 11.48 5.52 -15.17
N LYS A 404 10.60 5.39 -16.16
CA LYS A 404 10.14 6.46 -17.02
C LYS A 404 8.70 6.81 -16.69
N PHE A 405 8.44 8.10 -16.51
CA PHE A 405 7.11 8.68 -16.39
C PHE A 405 6.77 9.42 -17.67
N ILE A 406 5.57 9.18 -18.21
CA ILE A 406 5.06 9.84 -19.40
C ILE A 406 3.77 10.56 -19.00
N PHE A 407 3.78 11.90 -19.06
CA PHE A 407 2.65 12.73 -18.66
C PHE A 407 1.93 13.28 -19.89
N SER A 408 0.64 13.02 -20.01
CA SER A 408 -0.17 13.43 -21.15
C SER A 408 -1.36 14.27 -20.71
N LYS A 409 -1.60 15.40 -21.38
CA LYS A 409 -2.82 16.20 -21.20
C LYS A 409 -3.96 15.58 -22.02
N ARG A 410 -5.10 15.34 -21.38
CA ARG A 410 -6.32 14.91 -22.06
C ARG A 410 -6.81 16.05 -22.94
N ASN A 411 -7.01 15.76 -24.22
CA ASN A 411 -7.73 16.66 -25.11
C ASN A 411 -9.20 16.74 -24.64
N LEU A 412 -9.62 17.92 -24.18
CA LEU A 412 -10.98 18.21 -23.73
C LEU A 412 -12.01 18.29 -24.88
N LEU A 413 -11.60 18.00 -26.12
CA LEU A 413 -12.42 18.12 -27.34
C LEU A 413 -12.84 16.76 -27.93
N LYS A 414 -13.05 15.73 -27.10
CA LYS A 414 -13.66 14.47 -27.54
C LYS A 414 -14.90 14.13 -26.74
#